data_AF-A0A2R5G405-F1
#
_entry.id   AF-A0A2R5G405-F1
#
_cell.length_a   1.000
_cell.length_b   1.000
_cell.length_c   1.000
_cell.angle_alpha   90.00
_cell.angle_beta   90.00
_cell.angle_gamma   90.00
#
_symmetry.space_group_name_H-M   'P 1'
#
loop_
_entity.id
_entity.type
_entity.pdbx_description
1 polymer ?
#
loop_
_entity_poly.entity_id
_entity_poly.type
_entity_poly.pdbx_seq_one_letter_code
_entity_poly.pdbx_strand_id
1 'polypeptide(L)'
;MSTLRLEGADALGELLSKMAAEGTLGSHTAICFDFDRTLTNGLATVSGEKAVRGGAETIKGLEDARAAGAKLFIITARSPRKMVIESLRASLASAQHMLEPFFTSNQDDKGDDDDDDGQEEDIEVFEFAGHQIARGGCLYATGYQKAFGLLHILDHTNGAITEVIFVDDAVTNCYNVHQQMVEAAAPCTSVWWDPYEEEMQSRSMIPEHSGSSDFNFAAFLETQLETFGISPDVRAERQAEYKARELEEGREDLNAREETDPKPLQDLESKNAGLAALLMRNAPQ
;
A
#
# COMPACT_ATOMS: atom_id res chain seq x y z
N MET A 1 -15.49 12.74 -11.97
CA MET A 1 -14.55 11.96 -11.13
C MET A 1 -13.22 12.65 -11.16
N SER A 2 -12.51 12.63 -10.05
CA SER A 2 -11.26 13.37 -9.85
C SER A 2 -10.14 12.42 -9.45
N THR A 3 -8.91 12.84 -9.75
CA THR A 3 -7.68 12.23 -9.24
C THR A 3 -7.00 13.22 -8.31
N LEU A 4 -6.34 12.72 -7.27
CA LEU A 4 -5.56 13.50 -6.32
C LEU A 4 -4.26 12.77 -6.03
N ARG A 5 -3.19 13.53 -5.84
CA ARG A 5 -1.89 13.01 -5.37
C ARG A 5 -1.59 13.62 -4.01
N LEU A 6 -1.20 12.77 -3.07
CA LEU A 6 -0.71 13.16 -1.75
C LEU A 6 0.78 12.83 -1.66
N GLU A 7 1.54 13.70 -1.00
CA GLU A 7 2.97 13.53 -0.74
C GLU A 7 3.25 13.84 0.73
N GLY A 8 4.15 13.07 1.34
CA GLY A 8 4.54 13.22 2.73
C GLY A 8 3.78 12.31 3.68
N ALA A 9 4.41 12.05 4.83
CA ALA A 9 3.92 11.09 5.82
C ALA A 9 2.59 11.51 6.47
N ASP A 10 2.34 12.81 6.64
CA ASP A 10 1.14 13.28 7.37
C ASP A 10 -0.04 13.57 6.43
N ALA A 11 0.18 13.49 5.11
CA ALA A 11 -0.73 14.06 4.11
C ALA A 11 -2.11 13.41 4.08
N LEU A 12 -2.21 12.11 4.36
CA LEU A 12 -3.51 11.44 4.45
C LEU A 12 -4.31 11.97 5.65
N GLY A 13 -3.67 12.05 6.82
CA GLY A 13 -4.26 12.59 8.03
C GLY A 13 -4.77 14.02 7.84
N GLU A 14 -3.90 14.89 7.30
CA GLU A 14 -4.24 16.28 7.00
C GLU A 14 -5.41 16.41 6.01
N LEU A 15 -5.43 15.60 4.95
CA LEU A 15 -6.53 15.58 3.99
C LEU A 15 -7.84 15.23 4.68
N LEU A 16 -7.88 14.13 5.42
CA LEU A 16 -9.10 13.64 6.06
C LEU A 16 -9.62 14.64 7.11
N SER A 17 -8.76 15.15 7.98
CA SER A 17 -9.11 16.18 8.96
C SER A 17 -9.64 17.45 8.28
N LYS A 18 -9.00 17.88 7.19
CA LYS A 18 -9.46 19.05 6.42
C LYS A 18 -10.83 18.80 5.80
N MET A 19 -11.02 17.66 5.14
CA MET A 19 -12.28 17.30 4.50
C MET A 19 -13.44 17.20 5.51
N ALA A 20 -13.17 16.65 6.70
CA ALA A 20 -14.11 16.63 7.81
C ALA A 20 -14.47 18.05 8.30
N ALA A 21 -13.46 18.90 8.53
CA ALA A 21 -13.65 20.28 8.99
C ALA A 21 -14.40 21.16 7.96
N GLU A 22 -14.22 20.90 6.67
CA GLU A 22 -14.92 21.57 5.57
C GLU A 22 -16.33 21.02 5.33
N GLY A 23 -16.73 19.94 6.02
CA GLY A 23 -18.04 19.30 5.86
C GLY A 23 -18.20 18.55 4.54
N THR A 24 -17.10 18.15 3.92
CA THR A 24 -17.10 17.37 2.67
C THR A 24 -17.16 15.86 2.91
N LEU A 25 -17.00 15.43 4.16
CA LEU A 25 -17.27 14.05 4.59
C LEU A 25 -18.62 13.99 5.30
N GLY A 26 -19.35 12.90 5.09
CA GLY A 26 -20.65 12.68 5.71
C GLY A 26 -21.05 11.21 5.75
N SER A 27 -22.27 10.93 6.24
CA SER A 27 -22.84 9.58 6.28
C SER A 27 -23.05 8.93 4.91
N HIS A 28 -22.93 9.71 3.84
CA HIS A 28 -23.03 9.24 2.45
C HIS A 28 -21.68 9.03 1.78
N THR A 29 -20.58 9.17 2.52
CA THR A 29 -19.22 9.03 2.00
C THR A 29 -18.60 7.72 2.50
N ALA A 30 -18.07 6.94 1.57
CA ALA A 30 -17.19 5.81 1.88
C ALA A 30 -15.74 6.18 1.56
N ILE A 31 -14.85 5.91 2.50
CA ILE A 31 -13.40 6.04 2.32
C ILE A 31 -12.81 4.63 2.34
N CYS A 32 -12.19 4.25 1.24
CA CYS A 32 -11.72 2.91 0.98
C CYS A 32 -10.21 2.95 0.79
N PHE A 33 -9.48 2.23 1.64
CA PHE A 33 -8.02 2.24 1.64
C PHE A 33 -7.47 0.89 1.18
N ASP A 34 -6.37 0.88 0.43
CA ASP A 34 -5.50 -0.29 0.48
C ASP A 34 -4.91 -0.46 1.89
N PHE A 35 -4.38 -1.66 2.17
CA PHE A 35 -3.82 -1.98 3.48
C PHE A 35 -2.29 -1.92 3.50
N ASP A 36 -1.64 -2.61 2.56
CA ASP A 36 -0.20 -2.80 2.58
C ASP A 36 0.43 -1.52 2.01
N ARG A 37 1.40 -0.92 2.72
CA ARG A 37 2.05 0.35 2.30
C ARG A 37 1.12 1.58 2.18
N THR A 38 -0.19 1.42 2.31
CA THR A 38 -1.16 2.53 2.39
C THR A 38 -1.55 2.83 3.83
N LEU A 39 -2.25 1.93 4.52
CA LEU A 39 -2.55 2.12 5.95
C LEU A 39 -1.40 1.69 6.86
N THR A 40 -0.54 0.81 6.37
CA THR A 40 0.62 0.28 7.10
C THR A 40 1.90 0.67 6.38
N ASN A 41 3.04 0.71 7.07
CA ASN A 41 4.34 1.00 6.44
C ASN A 41 4.93 -0.18 5.63
N GLY A 42 4.15 -1.24 5.38
CA GLY A 42 4.65 -2.48 4.75
C GLY A 42 5.64 -3.29 5.61
N LEU A 43 5.93 -2.84 6.83
CA LEU A 43 6.85 -3.48 7.76
C LEU A 43 6.11 -4.38 8.74
N ALA A 44 6.21 -5.70 8.55
CA ALA A 44 5.51 -6.70 9.36
C ALA A 44 5.93 -6.76 10.85
N THR A 45 7.03 -6.11 11.24
CA THR A 45 7.66 -6.26 12.57
C THR A 45 7.51 -5.05 13.48
N VAL A 46 6.88 -3.98 13.02
CA VAL A 46 6.72 -2.73 13.77
C VAL A 46 5.32 -2.69 14.38
N SER A 47 5.20 -2.32 15.66
CA SER A 47 3.94 -2.20 16.40
C SER A 47 3.66 -0.78 16.88
N GLY A 48 2.41 -0.50 17.24
CA GLY A 48 1.95 0.81 17.71
C GLY A 48 1.81 1.83 16.57
N GLU A 49 1.96 3.12 16.87
CA GLU A 49 1.82 4.20 15.86
C GLU A 49 2.79 4.04 14.68
N LYS A 50 3.97 3.45 14.90
CA LYS A 50 4.96 3.21 13.85
C LYS A 50 4.54 2.12 12.85
N ALA A 51 3.52 1.34 13.19
CA ALA A 51 2.96 0.32 12.32
C ALA A 51 1.99 0.93 11.27
N VAL A 52 1.46 2.11 11.58
CA VAL A 52 0.54 2.89 10.75
C VAL A 52 1.34 3.90 9.91
N ARG A 53 1.07 3.96 8.60
CA ARG A 53 1.68 4.97 7.74
C ARG A 53 1.13 6.35 8.12
N GLY A 54 2.02 7.32 8.32
CA GLY A 54 1.67 8.64 8.85
C GLY A 54 1.36 8.70 10.35
N GLY A 55 1.44 7.58 11.08
CA GLY A 55 1.36 7.56 12.54
C GLY A 55 0.12 8.25 13.12
N ALA A 56 0.33 9.12 14.11
CA ALA A 56 -0.73 9.80 14.86
C ALA A 56 -1.63 10.68 13.95
N GLU A 57 -1.08 11.26 12.90
CA GLU A 57 -1.81 12.16 12.01
C GLU A 57 -2.81 11.40 11.16
N THR A 58 -2.44 10.23 10.65
CA THR A 58 -3.39 9.32 9.99
C THR A 58 -4.49 8.88 10.95
N ILE A 59 -4.15 8.49 12.18
CA ILE A 59 -5.14 8.07 13.18
C ILE A 59 -6.15 9.19 13.46
N LYS A 60 -5.66 10.40 13.71
CA LYS A 60 -6.51 11.58 13.92
C LYS A 60 -7.41 11.86 12.70
N GLY A 61 -6.87 11.76 11.49
CA GLY A 61 -7.67 11.92 10.26
C GLY A 61 -8.79 10.88 10.14
N LEU A 62 -8.54 9.62 10.51
CA LEU A 62 -9.56 8.57 10.55
C LEU A 62 -10.62 8.84 11.63
N GLU A 63 -10.21 9.34 12.81
CA GLU A 63 -11.14 9.77 13.87
C GLU A 63 -12.04 10.91 13.39
N ASP A 64 -11.47 11.95 12.78
CA ASP A 64 -12.21 13.10 12.24
C ASP A 64 -13.19 12.67 11.13
N ALA A 65 -12.75 11.80 10.21
CA ALA A 65 -13.59 11.26 9.15
C ALA A 65 -14.78 10.46 9.71
N ARG A 66 -14.53 9.61 10.72
CA ARG A 66 -15.57 8.84 11.39
C ARG A 66 -16.52 9.74 12.18
N ALA A 67 -16.01 10.76 12.86
CA ALA A 67 -16.81 11.74 13.59
C ALA A 67 -17.73 12.55 12.64
N ALA A 68 -17.28 12.81 11.40
CA ALA A 68 -18.11 13.37 10.34
C ALA A 68 -19.16 12.39 9.78
N GLY A 69 -19.08 11.11 10.13
CA GLY A 69 -20.03 10.06 9.75
C GLY A 69 -19.60 9.22 8.54
N ALA A 70 -18.42 9.46 7.99
CA ALA A 70 -17.93 8.66 6.86
C ALA A 70 -17.75 7.18 7.25
N LYS A 71 -18.00 6.28 6.29
CA LYS A 71 -17.79 4.84 6.44
C LYS A 71 -16.39 4.48 5.95
N LEU A 72 -15.65 3.71 6.75
CA LEU A 72 -14.26 3.38 6.48
C LEU A 72 -14.13 1.91 6.11
N PHE A 73 -13.45 1.63 4.99
CA PHE A 73 -13.28 0.28 4.45
C PHE A 73 -11.81 -0.01 4.11
N ILE A 74 -11.41 -1.27 4.20
CA ILE A 74 -10.15 -1.78 3.64
C ILE A 74 -10.46 -2.59 2.38
N ILE A 75 -9.77 -2.29 1.27
CA ILE A 75 -9.84 -3.05 0.02
C ILE A 75 -8.44 -3.44 -0.43
N THR A 76 -8.08 -4.69 -0.20
CA THR A 76 -6.75 -5.21 -0.52
C THR A 76 -6.70 -5.92 -1.88
N ALA A 77 -5.51 -5.86 -2.50
CA ALA A 77 -5.16 -6.62 -3.69
C ALA A 77 -4.92 -8.13 -3.44
N ARG A 78 -4.96 -8.57 -2.18
CA ARG A 78 -4.77 -9.99 -1.82
C ARG A 78 -5.90 -10.87 -2.38
N SER A 79 -5.59 -12.14 -2.60
CA SER A 79 -6.54 -13.11 -3.20
C SER A 79 -7.87 -13.17 -2.41
N PRO A 80 -9.04 -13.22 -3.10
CA PRO A 80 -10.35 -13.19 -2.47
C PRO A 80 -10.68 -14.53 -1.80
N ARG A 81 -10.14 -14.75 -0.60
CA ARG A 81 -10.30 -15.98 0.18
C ARG A 81 -10.63 -15.65 1.63
N LYS A 82 -11.43 -16.49 2.28
CA LYS A 82 -11.78 -16.37 3.70
C LYS A 82 -10.56 -16.17 4.61
N MET A 83 -9.52 -17.00 4.45
CA MET A 83 -8.26 -16.89 5.22
C MET A 83 -7.57 -15.53 5.09
N VAL A 84 -7.74 -14.81 3.97
CA VAL A 84 -7.16 -13.47 3.82
C VAL A 84 -7.88 -12.46 4.70
N ILE A 85 -9.21 -12.53 4.78
CA ILE A 85 -10.00 -11.69 5.68
C ILE A 85 -9.70 -12.03 7.14
N GLU A 86 -9.62 -13.31 7.49
CA GLU A 86 -9.23 -13.77 8.84
C GLU A 86 -7.83 -13.24 9.21
N SER A 87 -6.87 -13.30 8.28
CA SER A 87 -5.53 -12.76 8.48
C SER A 87 -5.52 -11.25 8.65
N LEU A 88 -6.38 -10.51 7.92
CA LEU A 88 -6.51 -9.06 8.09
C LEU A 88 -7.10 -8.73 9.46
N ARG A 89 -8.19 -9.40 9.87
CA ARG A 89 -8.77 -9.25 11.22
C ARG A 89 -7.72 -9.53 12.31
N ALA A 90 -6.97 -10.62 12.18
CA ALA A 90 -5.91 -10.96 13.13
C ALA A 90 -4.77 -9.92 13.15
N SER A 91 -4.42 -9.35 12.00
CA SER A 91 -3.42 -8.27 11.92
C SER A 91 -3.92 -7.00 12.61
N LEU A 92 -5.17 -6.62 12.36
CA LEU A 92 -5.84 -5.50 13.04
C LEU A 92 -5.89 -5.76 14.54
N ALA A 93 -6.33 -6.91 15.02
CA ALA A 93 -6.41 -7.20 16.46
C ALA A 93 -5.04 -7.31 17.18
N SER A 94 -3.91 -7.24 16.47
CA SER A 94 -2.59 -7.42 17.05
C SER A 94 -1.58 -6.34 16.62
N ALA A 95 -0.83 -6.60 15.55
CA ALA A 95 0.22 -5.72 15.06
C ALA A 95 -0.29 -4.32 14.71
N GLN A 96 -1.56 -4.23 14.26
CA GLN A 96 -2.21 -3.02 13.77
C GLN A 96 -3.42 -2.61 14.63
N HIS A 97 -3.40 -2.88 15.94
CA HIS A 97 -4.52 -2.61 16.87
C HIS A 97 -4.98 -1.16 16.94
N MET A 98 -4.14 -0.21 16.56
CA MET A 98 -4.55 1.20 16.45
C MET A 98 -5.57 1.42 15.33
N LEU A 99 -5.56 0.59 14.29
CA LEU A 99 -6.50 0.65 13.17
C LEU A 99 -7.79 -0.14 13.41
N GLU A 100 -7.76 -1.11 14.32
CA GLU A 100 -8.90 -2.00 14.61
C GLU A 100 -10.22 -1.26 14.85
N PRO A 101 -10.30 -0.20 15.70
CA PRO A 101 -11.56 0.47 16.01
C PRO A 101 -12.27 1.10 14.82
N PHE A 102 -11.57 1.31 13.71
CA PHE A 102 -12.12 1.90 12.48
C PHE A 102 -12.73 0.85 11.55
N PHE A 103 -12.32 -0.42 11.65
CA PHE A 103 -12.64 -1.43 10.63
C PHE A 103 -13.30 -2.72 11.16
N THR A 104 -13.39 -2.91 12.48
CA THR A 104 -13.96 -4.14 13.09
C THR A 104 -15.16 -3.91 13.99
N SER A 105 -15.43 -2.67 14.41
CA SER A 105 -16.60 -2.35 15.24
C SER A 105 -17.81 -2.08 14.35
N ASN A 106 -18.95 -2.74 14.61
CA ASN A 106 -20.22 -2.59 13.90
C ASN A 106 -20.51 -1.11 13.56
N GLN A 107 -20.19 -0.69 12.34
CA GLN A 107 -20.40 0.71 11.91
C GLN A 107 -21.89 1.03 11.75
N ASP A 108 -22.78 0.03 11.83
CA ASP A 108 -24.21 0.13 11.53
C ASP A 108 -25.15 -0.35 12.65
N ASP A 109 -24.64 -0.84 13.78
CA ASP A 109 -25.49 -1.48 14.79
C ASP A 109 -25.80 -0.52 15.95
N LYS A 110 -26.70 0.43 15.66
CA LYS A 110 -27.57 1.07 16.66
C LYS A 110 -29.01 0.67 16.42
N GLY A 111 -29.26 -0.63 16.28
CA GLY A 111 -30.56 -1.19 16.63
C GLY A 111 -30.60 -1.36 18.14
N ASP A 112 -31.51 -0.66 18.81
CA ASP A 112 -31.77 -0.73 20.27
C ASP A 112 -32.34 -2.09 20.73
N ASP A 113 -31.89 -3.21 20.16
CA ASP A 113 -32.30 -4.55 20.59
C ASP A 113 -31.14 -5.19 21.36
N ASP A 114 -31.27 -5.17 22.69
CA ASP A 114 -30.37 -5.69 23.75
C ASP A 114 -30.10 -7.23 23.69
N ASP A 115 -30.12 -7.85 22.51
CA ASP A 115 -29.80 -9.26 22.30
C ASP A 115 -28.52 -9.40 21.44
N ASP A 116 -27.42 -8.79 21.91
CA ASP A 116 -26.07 -8.97 21.35
C ASP A 116 -25.56 -10.38 21.70
N ASP A 117 -26.06 -11.37 20.96
CA ASP A 117 -25.55 -12.74 20.94
C ASP A 117 -24.20 -12.84 20.22
N GLY A 118 -23.34 -11.80 20.25
CA GLY A 118 -21.92 -11.87 19.88
C GLY A 118 -21.63 -12.60 18.56
N GLN A 119 -22.54 -12.51 17.57
CA GLN A 119 -22.38 -13.24 16.31
C GLN A 119 -21.22 -12.60 15.55
N GLU A 120 -20.11 -13.33 15.55
CA GLU A 120 -18.93 -13.05 14.75
C GLU A 120 -19.39 -12.80 13.31
N GLU A 121 -19.24 -11.56 12.82
CA GLU A 121 -19.63 -11.19 11.45
C GLU A 121 -19.08 -12.23 10.46
N ASP A 122 -19.99 -12.96 9.81
CA ASP A 122 -19.64 -14.06 8.92
C ASP A 122 -18.77 -13.56 7.76
N ILE A 123 -17.69 -14.30 7.48
CA ILE A 123 -16.83 -14.03 6.34
C ILE A 123 -17.41 -14.73 5.11
N GLU A 124 -17.76 -13.93 4.11
CA GLU A 124 -18.37 -14.39 2.88
C GLU A 124 -17.36 -14.37 1.74
N VAL A 125 -17.50 -15.34 0.82
CA VAL A 125 -16.81 -15.36 -0.46
C VAL A 125 -17.85 -15.55 -1.54
N PHE A 126 -17.95 -14.59 -2.46
CA PHE A 126 -18.99 -14.55 -3.47
C PHE A 126 -18.45 -14.00 -4.79
N GLU A 127 -19.27 -14.06 -5.84
CA GLU A 127 -18.95 -13.49 -7.15
C GLU A 127 -19.80 -12.23 -7.37
N PHE A 128 -19.16 -11.15 -7.81
CA PHE A 128 -19.81 -9.90 -8.17
C PHE A 128 -19.29 -9.44 -9.53
N ALA A 129 -20.19 -9.22 -10.49
CA ALA A 129 -19.87 -8.84 -11.86
C ALA A 129 -18.79 -9.74 -12.53
N GLY A 130 -18.79 -11.04 -12.24
CA GLY A 130 -17.82 -12.00 -12.80
C GLY A 130 -16.48 -12.07 -12.06
N HIS A 131 -16.33 -11.35 -10.94
CA HIS A 131 -15.11 -11.32 -10.13
C HIS A 131 -15.37 -11.87 -8.72
N GLN A 132 -14.45 -12.69 -8.23
CA GLN A 132 -14.54 -13.22 -6.88
C GLN A 132 -14.13 -12.16 -5.85
N ILE A 133 -14.92 -12.01 -4.80
CA ILE A 133 -14.70 -11.09 -3.68
C ILE A 133 -14.83 -11.88 -2.38
N ALA A 134 -13.95 -11.61 -1.43
CA ALA A 134 -14.13 -12.03 -0.04
C ALA A 134 -14.37 -10.80 0.84
N ARG A 135 -15.33 -10.89 1.75
CA ARG A 135 -15.73 -9.80 2.64
C ARG A 135 -15.91 -10.30 4.07
N GLY A 136 -15.50 -9.49 5.04
CA GLY A 136 -15.93 -9.61 6.44
C GLY A 136 -16.08 -8.21 7.04
N GLY A 137 -17.32 -7.78 7.25
CA GLY A 137 -17.62 -6.41 7.69
C GLY A 137 -17.15 -5.36 6.69
N CYS A 138 -16.25 -4.49 7.16
CA CYS A 138 -15.63 -3.41 6.40
C CYS A 138 -14.35 -3.83 5.64
N LEU A 139 -14.00 -5.12 5.66
CA LEU A 139 -12.79 -5.65 5.03
C LEU A 139 -13.13 -6.37 3.73
N TYR A 140 -12.43 -6.02 2.64
CA TYR A 140 -12.59 -6.61 1.32
C TYR A 140 -11.26 -7.09 0.78
N ALA A 141 -11.24 -8.32 0.28
CA ALA A 141 -10.17 -8.86 -0.55
C ALA A 141 -10.72 -9.13 -1.94
N THR A 142 -10.13 -8.47 -2.95
CA THR A 142 -10.68 -8.43 -4.32
C THR A 142 -9.70 -8.96 -5.37
N GLY A 143 -8.50 -9.39 -4.95
CA GLY A 143 -7.39 -9.46 -5.90
C GLY A 143 -7.05 -8.07 -6.45
N TYR A 144 -6.39 -7.99 -7.61
CA TYR A 144 -6.13 -6.72 -8.30
C TYR A 144 -7.40 -6.03 -8.87
N GLN A 145 -8.61 -6.46 -8.49
CA GLN A 145 -9.89 -6.02 -9.06
C GLN A 145 -10.65 -5.09 -8.09
N LYS A 146 -9.94 -4.09 -7.53
CA LYS A 146 -10.44 -3.24 -6.43
C LYS A 146 -11.69 -2.44 -6.77
N ALA A 147 -11.84 -2.00 -8.01
CA ALA A 147 -13.03 -1.25 -8.44
C ALA A 147 -14.32 -2.05 -8.21
N PHE A 148 -14.29 -3.38 -8.36
CA PHE A 148 -15.46 -4.22 -8.12
C PHE A 148 -15.82 -4.30 -6.63
N GLY A 149 -14.85 -4.19 -5.73
CA GLY A 149 -15.11 -4.00 -4.30
C GLY A 149 -15.83 -2.68 -4.03
N LEU A 150 -15.39 -1.59 -4.66
CA LEU A 150 -16.02 -0.26 -4.51
C LEU A 150 -17.45 -0.25 -5.08
N LEU A 151 -17.65 -0.84 -6.25
CA LEU A 151 -18.98 -0.96 -6.87
C LEU A 151 -19.90 -1.83 -6.01
N HIS A 152 -19.39 -2.91 -5.43
CA HIS A 152 -20.17 -3.70 -4.49
C HIS A 152 -20.56 -2.90 -3.23
N ILE A 153 -19.67 -2.06 -2.68
CA ILE A 153 -20.02 -1.18 -1.54
C ILE A 153 -21.16 -0.22 -1.92
N LEU A 154 -21.09 0.39 -3.10
CA LEU A 154 -22.15 1.27 -3.60
C LEU A 154 -23.49 0.54 -3.79
N ASP A 155 -23.47 -0.67 -4.35
CA ASP A 155 -24.66 -1.51 -4.56
C ASP A 155 -25.25 -2.01 -3.23
N HIS A 156 -24.41 -2.56 -2.35
CA HIS A 156 -24.81 -3.16 -1.09
C HIS A 156 -25.38 -2.15 -0.09
N THR A 157 -24.95 -0.89 -0.15
CA THR A 157 -25.47 0.18 0.71
C THR A 157 -26.79 0.78 0.20
N ASN A 158 -27.33 0.28 -0.91
CA ASN A 158 -28.63 0.65 -1.48
C ASN A 158 -28.82 2.18 -1.60
N GLY A 159 -27.77 2.88 -2.05
CA GLY A 159 -27.76 4.33 -2.22
C GLY A 159 -27.51 5.15 -0.96
N ALA A 160 -27.26 4.52 0.20
CA ALA A 160 -26.83 5.25 1.40
C ALA A 160 -25.46 5.90 1.18
N ILE A 161 -24.54 5.21 0.50
CA ILE A 161 -23.28 5.79 0.04
C ILE A 161 -23.46 6.31 -1.38
N THR A 162 -23.08 7.57 -1.58
CA THR A 162 -23.14 8.26 -2.88
C THR A 162 -21.80 8.82 -3.33
N GLU A 163 -20.77 8.73 -2.47
CA GLU A 163 -19.43 9.21 -2.78
C GLU A 163 -18.39 8.21 -2.27
N VAL A 164 -17.39 7.91 -3.12
CA VAL A 164 -16.27 7.04 -2.78
C VAL A 164 -14.97 7.83 -2.88
N ILE A 165 -14.13 7.72 -1.86
CA ILE A 165 -12.74 8.17 -1.87
C ILE A 165 -11.88 6.92 -1.77
N PHE A 166 -11.11 6.61 -2.81
CA PHE A 166 -10.23 5.46 -2.84
C PHE A 166 -8.78 5.91 -2.67
N VAL A 167 -8.07 5.37 -1.68
CA VAL A 167 -6.67 5.71 -1.37
C VAL A 167 -5.78 4.48 -1.51
N ASP A 168 -4.68 4.61 -2.25
CA ASP A 168 -3.69 3.54 -2.46
C ASP A 168 -2.30 4.17 -2.69
N ASP A 169 -1.24 3.44 -2.35
CA ASP A 169 0.15 3.84 -2.57
C ASP A 169 0.66 3.42 -3.95
N ALA A 170 -0.01 2.46 -4.60
CA ALA A 170 0.30 2.05 -5.96
C ALA A 170 -0.47 2.90 -6.98
N VAL A 171 0.26 3.65 -7.82
CA VAL A 171 -0.30 4.50 -8.89
C VAL A 171 -1.13 3.69 -9.88
N THR A 172 -0.73 2.43 -10.13
CA THR A 172 -1.46 1.52 -11.03
C THR A 172 -2.83 1.17 -10.47
N ASN A 173 -2.94 0.89 -9.17
CA ASN A 173 -4.23 0.58 -8.55
C ASN A 173 -5.14 1.81 -8.59
N CYS A 174 -4.62 3.00 -8.24
CA CYS A 174 -5.36 4.25 -8.30
C CYS A 174 -5.88 4.53 -9.72
N TYR A 175 -4.99 4.45 -10.72
CA TYR A 175 -5.36 4.69 -12.12
C TYR A 175 -6.42 3.70 -12.61
N ASN A 176 -6.24 2.40 -12.35
CA ASN A 176 -7.19 1.37 -12.78
C ASN A 176 -8.56 1.55 -12.13
N VAL A 177 -8.58 1.83 -10.82
CA VAL A 177 -9.83 2.15 -10.11
C VAL A 177 -10.49 3.38 -10.73
N HIS A 178 -9.73 4.45 -10.98
CA HIS A 178 -10.28 5.65 -11.60
C HIS A 178 -10.93 5.33 -12.95
N GLN A 179 -10.24 4.63 -13.85
CA GLN A 179 -10.76 4.28 -15.18
C GLN A 179 -12.03 3.41 -15.09
N GLN A 180 -12.00 2.37 -14.26
CA GLN A 180 -13.13 1.44 -14.11
C GLN A 180 -14.36 2.11 -13.48
N MET A 181 -14.15 2.99 -12.49
CA MET A 181 -15.24 3.76 -11.90
C MET A 181 -15.84 4.76 -12.90
N VAL A 182 -15.00 5.40 -13.73
CA VAL A 182 -15.46 6.27 -14.84
C VAL A 182 -16.31 5.50 -15.83
N GLU A 183 -15.85 4.32 -16.26
CA GLU A 183 -16.59 3.45 -17.19
C GLU A 183 -17.94 3.01 -16.60
N ALA A 184 -17.98 2.71 -15.30
CA ALA A 184 -19.21 2.36 -14.58
C ALA A 184 -20.09 3.58 -14.24
N ALA A 185 -19.67 4.80 -14.58
CA ALA A 185 -20.31 6.06 -14.18
C ALA A 185 -20.54 6.18 -12.65
N ALA A 186 -19.67 5.57 -11.85
CA ALA A 186 -19.77 5.50 -10.40
C ALA A 186 -18.92 6.59 -9.72
N PRO A 187 -19.46 7.34 -8.74
CA PRO A 187 -18.77 8.47 -8.12
C PRO A 187 -17.53 8.01 -7.35
N CYS A 188 -16.36 8.45 -7.80
CA CYS A 188 -15.07 8.14 -7.16
C CYS A 188 -14.09 9.31 -7.28
N THR A 189 -13.41 9.60 -6.16
CA THR A 189 -12.14 10.32 -6.14
C THR A 189 -11.03 9.31 -5.88
N SER A 190 -10.14 9.13 -6.84
CA SER A 190 -8.98 8.25 -6.68
C SER A 190 -7.79 9.07 -6.19
N VAL A 191 -7.20 8.64 -5.08
CA VAL A 191 -6.13 9.33 -4.37
C VAL A 191 -4.91 8.44 -4.34
N TRP A 192 -3.86 8.86 -5.04
CA TRP A 192 -2.56 8.21 -4.95
C TRP A 192 -1.75 8.84 -3.81
N TRP A 193 -1.43 8.05 -2.79
CA TRP A 193 -0.52 8.46 -1.73
C TRP A 193 0.91 8.07 -2.07
N ASP A 194 1.56 8.98 -2.81
CA ASP A 194 2.88 8.82 -3.40
C ASP A 194 3.94 8.58 -2.32
N PRO A 195 4.56 7.38 -2.28
CA PRO A 195 5.51 7.04 -1.22
C PRO A 195 6.90 7.63 -1.45
N TYR A 196 7.15 8.33 -2.57
CA TYR A 196 8.49 8.80 -2.94
C TYR A 196 9.20 9.60 -1.85
N GLU A 197 8.53 10.58 -1.23
CA GLU A 197 9.14 11.40 -0.18
C GLU A 197 9.50 10.56 1.06
N GLU A 198 8.61 9.63 1.42
CA GLU A 198 8.78 8.75 2.58
C GLU A 198 9.87 7.71 2.38
N GLU A 199 10.00 7.21 1.16
CA GLU A 199 11.04 6.27 0.78
C GLU A 199 12.38 6.97 0.69
N MET A 200 12.47 8.07 -0.08
CA MET A 200 13.75 8.64 -0.51
C MET A 200 14.29 9.73 0.41
N GLN A 201 13.41 10.55 1.00
CA GLN A 201 13.82 11.72 1.78
C GLN A 201 13.78 11.45 3.28
N SER A 202 12.60 11.14 3.83
CA SER A 202 12.43 10.91 5.27
C SER A 202 12.90 9.51 5.69
N ARG A 203 12.92 8.55 4.76
CA ARG A 203 13.28 7.14 4.97
C ARG A 203 12.40 6.47 6.03
N SER A 204 11.14 6.88 6.14
CA SER A 204 10.14 6.23 6.99
C SER A 204 9.61 4.92 6.40
N MET A 205 9.79 4.71 5.09
CA MET A 205 9.42 3.49 4.37
C MET A 205 10.61 2.89 3.63
N ILE A 206 10.59 1.56 3.45
CA ILE A 206 11.59 0.86 2.63
C ILE A 206 11.31 1.20 1.16
N PRO A 207 12.31 1.70 0.40
CA PRO A 207 12.13 2.01 -1.00
C PRO A 207 11.78 0.78 -1.82
N GLU A 208 10.96 0.96 -2.84
CA GLU A 208 10.76 -0.08 -3.82
C GLU A 208 11.95 -0.21 -4.76
N HIS A 209 12.31 -1.46 -5.07
CA HIS A 209 13.32 -1.72 -6.08
C HIS A 209 12.79 -1.40 -7.47
N SER A 210 13.60 -0.75 -8.30
CA SER A 210 13.25 -0.32 -9.65
C SER A 210 12.92 -1.48 -10.61
N GLY A 211 13.29 -2.72 -10.24
CA GLY A 211 12.92 -3.95 -10.93
C GLY A 211 11.67 -4.65 -10.39
N SER A 212 11.04 -4.13 -9.33
CA SER A 212 9.80 -4.67 -8.76
C SER A 212 8.60 -4.39 -9.68
N SER A 213 7.60 -5.27 -9.65
CA SER A 213 6.30 -5.01 -10.29
C SER A 213 5.57 -3.83 -9.68
N ASP A 214 5.89 -3.51 -8.42
CA ASP A 214 5.16 -2.54 -7.62
C ASP A 214 5.73 -1.12 -7.80
N PHE A 215 6.92 -1.00 -8.43
CA PHE A 215 7.64 0.25 -8.61
C PHE A 215 6.84 1.32 -9.37
N ASN A 216 6.39 2.33 -8.63
CA ASN A 216 5.50 3.38 -9.12
C ASN A 216 6.06 4.25 -10.25
N PHE A 217 7.38 4.38 -10.37
CA PHE A 217 8.01 5.26 -11.37
C PHE A 217 8.51 4.50 -12.60
N ALA A 218 8.04 3.28 -12.87
CA ALA A 218 8.45 2.54 -14.06
C ALA A 218 8.06 3.26 -15.36
N ALA A 219 8.89 3.14 -16.41
CA ALA A 219 8.70 3.88 -17.66
C ALA A 219 7.35 3.59 -18.35
N PHE A 220 6.84 2.37 -18.23
CA PHE A 220 5.56 1.96 -18.83
C PHE A 220 4.33 2.54 -18.10
N LEU A 221 4.51 3.23 -16.97
CA LEU A 221 3.45 3.86 -16.19
C LEU A 221 3.23 5.35 -16.55
N GLU A 222 3.78 5.83 -17.67
CA GLU A 222 3.71 7.24 -18.10
C GLU A 222 2.33 7.87 -17.97
N THR A 223 1.33 7.28 -18.65
CA THR A 223 -0.05 7.79 -18.65
C THR A 223 -0.64 7.85 -17.25
N GLN A 224 -0.28 6.89 -16.39
CA GLN A 224 -0.81 6.81 -15.04
C GLN A 224 -0.21 7.92 -14.18
N LEU A 225 1.10 8.10 -14.24
CA LEU A 225 1.83 9.15 -13.54
C LEU A 225 1.36 10.55 -13.97
N GLU A 226 1.17 10.78 -15.27
CA GLU A 226 0.62 12.04 -15.80
C GLU A 226 -0.80 12.32 -15.29
N THR A 227 -1.63 11.27 -15.14
CA THR A 227 -2.99 11.38 -14.58
C THR A 227 -3.00 11.88 -13.14
N PHE A 228 -1.90 11.67 -12.41
CA PHE A 228 -1.69 12.19 -11.05
C PHE A 228 -0.74 13.39 -11.00
N GLY A 229 -0.45 14.02 -12.14
CA GLY A 229 0.28 15.28 -12.22
C GLY A 229 1.82 15.15 -12.17
N ILE A 230 2.37 13.94 -12.34
CA ILE A 230 3.82 13.76 -12.49
C ILE A 230 4.22 14.03 -13.94
N SER A 231 5.06 15.02 -14.15
CA SER A 231 5.62 15.31 -15.47
C SER A 231 6.71 14.31 -15.87
N PRO A 232 7.03 14.18 -17.18
CA PRO A 232 8.14 13.35 -17.64
C PRO A 232 9.48 13.70 -16.98
N ASP A 233 9.74 14.99 -16.73
CA ASP A 233 10.98 15.46 -16.11
C ASP A 233 11.07 15.02 -14.64
N VAL A 234 9.98 15.20 -13.86
CA VAL A 234 9.92 14.75 -12.45
C VAL A 234 10.04 13.23 -12.37
N ARG A 235 9.40 12.49 -13.29
CA ARG A 235 9.56 11.03 -13.37
C ARG A 235 11.01 10.63 -13.62
N ALA A 236 11.68 11.28 -14.57
CA ALA A 236 13.07 10.98 -14.92
C ALA A 236 14.03 11.27 -13.75
N GLU A 237 13.82 12.38 -13.04
CA GLU A 237 14.56 12.74 -11.83
C GLU A 237 14.41 11.65 -10.75
N ARG A 238 13.17 11.29 -10.41
CA ARG A 238 12.90 10.24 -9.39
C ARG A 238 13.48 8.89 -9.78
N GLN A 239 13.32 8.47 -11.04
CA GLN A 239 13.95 7.23 -11.53
C GLN A 239 15.47 7.23 -11.36
N ALA A 240 16.13 8.38 -11.58
CA ALA A 240 17.57 8.49 -11.41
C ALA A 240 17.97 8.37 -9.93
N GLU A 241 17.20 8.95 -9.02
CA GLU A 241 17.44 8.85 -7.58
C GLU A 241 17.28 7.43 -7.03
N TYR A 242 16.20 6.72 -7.41
CA TYR A 242 16.03 5.31 -7.03
C TYR A 242 17.21 4.46 -7.49
N LYS A 243 17.63 4.61 -8.75
CA LYS A 243 18.80 3.90 -9.28
C LYS A 243 20.09 4.26 -8.56
N ALA A 244 20.29 5.54 -8.23
CA ALA A 244 21.47 5.98 -7.49
C ALA A 244 21.53 5.33 -6.10
N ARG A 245 20.39 5.24 -5.42
CA ARG A 245 20.27 4.58 -4.13
C ARG A 245 20.51 3.07 -4.19
N GLU A 246 19.92 2.37 -5.16
CA GLU A 246 20.18 0.93 -5.34
C GLU A 246 21.66 0.62 -5.57
N LEU A 247 22.36 1.52 -6.29
CA LEU A 247 23.80 1.41 -6.49
C LEU A 247 24.60 1.70 -5.21
N GLU A 248 24.14 2.61 -4.36
CA GLU A 248 24.75 2.89 -3.06
C GLU A 248 24.59 1.70 -2.10
N GLU A 249 23.37 1.19 -1.94
CA GLU A 249 23.06 0.02 -1.10
C GLU A 249 23.84 -1.22 -1.57
N GLY A 250 23.90 -1.46 -2.88
CA GLY A 250 24.71 -2.56 -3.44
C GLY A 250 26.21 -2.43 -3.17
N ARG A 251 26.73 -1.20 -3.03
CA ARG A 251 28.15 -0.96 -2.66
C ARG A 251 28.39 -1.16 -1.17
N GLU A 252 27.45 -0.74 -0.32
CA GLU A 252 27.52 -0.98 1.13
C GLU A 252 27.51 -2.49 1.43
N ASP A 253 26.65 -3.26 0.76
CA ASP A 253 26.61 -4.72 0.88
C ASP A 253 27.92 -5.39 0.46
N LEU A 254 28.55 -4.91 -0.61
CA LEU A 254 29.85 -5.41 -1.07
C LEU A 254 30.96 -5.09 -0.06
N ASN A 255 31.00 -3.86 0.46
CA ASN A 255 31.99 -3.45 1.46
C ASN A 255 31.81 -4.25 2.78
N ALA A 256 30.57 -4.45 3.24
CA ALA A 256 30.29 -5.22 4.44
C ALA A 256 30.70 -6.70 4.30
N ARG A 257 30.59 -7.26 3.08
CA ARG A 257 31.08 -8.61 2.76
C ARG A 257 32.60 -8.69 2.72
N GLU A 258 33.29 -7.65 2.24
CA GLU A 258 34.76 -7.56 2.27
C GLU A 258 35.31 -7.42 3.70
N GLU A 259 34.59 -6.74 4.61
CA GLU A 259 34.98 -6.59 6.02
C GLU A 259 34.72 -7.86 6.86
N THR A 260 33.69 -8.66 6.52
CA THR A 260 33.30 -9.85 7.27
C THR A 260 33.96 -11.16 6.80
N ASP A 261 34.50 -11.18 5.58
CA ASP A 261 35.35 -12.27 5.07
C ASP A 261 36.60 -11.70 4.40
N PRO A 262 37.61 -11.25 5.18
CA PRO A 262 38.89 -10.87 4.62
C PRO A 262 39.58 -12.14 4.16
N LYS A 263 39.24 -12.64 2.96
CA LYS A 263 40.05 -13.66 2.31
C LYS A 263 41.48 -13.12 2.28
N PRO A 264 42.45 -13.83 2.88
CA PRO A 264 43.80 -13.32 2.88
C PRO A 264 44.27 -13.29 1.43
N LEU A 265 44.64 -12.09 0.97
CA LEU A 265 45.33 -11.83 -0.31
C LEU A 265 46.55 -12.75 -0.55
N GLN A 266 47.01 -13.49 0.48
CA GLN A 266 48.04 -14.52 0.39
C GLN A 266 47.65 -15.75 -0.44
N ASP A 267 46.35 -16.03 -0.66
CA ASP A 267 45.92 -17.24 -1.39
C ASP A 267 45.84 -17.06 -2.91
N LEU A 268 45.99 -15.82 -3.40
CA LEU A 268 46.12 -15.49 -4.83
C LEU A 268 47.58 -15.53 -5.30
N GLU A 269 48.54 -15.16 -4.45
CA GLU A 269 49.97 -15.28 -4.78
C GLU A 269 50.43 -16.75 -4.78
N SER A 270 49.92 -17.59 -3.87
CA SER A 270 50.21 -19.02 -3.82
C SER A 270 49.64 -19.79 -5.03
N LYS A 271 48.43 -19.42 -5.50
CA LYS A 271 47.82 -19.99 -6.71
C LYS A 271 48.48 -19.53 -8.00
N ASN A 272 48.94 -18.27 -8.09
CA ASN A 272 49.68 -17.77 -9.24
C ASN A 272 51.11 -18.36 -9.33
N ALA A 273 51.78 -18.57 -8.20
CA ALA A 273 53.08 -19.28 -8.17
C ALA A 273 52.95 -20.75 -8.62
N GLY A 274 51.86 -21.43 -8.24
CA GLY A 274 51.56 -22.79 -8.68
C GLY A 274 51.26 -22.90 -10.19
N LEU A 275 50.54 -21.92 -10.75
CA LEU A 275 50.21 -21.88 -12.17
C LEU A 275 51.44 -21.59 -13.05
N ALA A 276 52.33 -20.70 -12.62
CA ALA A 276 53.59 -20.41 -13.30
C ALA A 276 54.53 -21.64 -13.32
N ALA A 277 54.59 -22.41 -12.22
CA ALA A 277 55.38 -23.64 -12.15
C ALA A 277 54.81 -24.77 -13.03
N LEU A 278 53.49 -24.82 -13.22
CA LEU A 278 52.82 -25.80 -14.08
C LEU A 278 53.03 -25.51 -15.57
N LEU A 279 53.08 -24.23 -15.95
CA LEU A 279 53.33 -23.78 -17.33
C LEU A 279 54.79 -23.98 -17.76
N MET A 280 55.75 -23.88 -16.83
CA MET A 280 57.17 -24.16 -17.14
C MET A 280 57.51 -25.66 -17.27
N ARG A 281 56.68 -26.56 -16.73
CA ARG A 281 56.89 -28.02 -16.86
C ARG A 281 56.34 -28.63 -18.15
N ASN A 282 55.45 -27.92 -18.84
CA ASN A 282 54.79 -28.40 -20.07
C ASN A 282 55.28 -27.70 -21.34
N ALA A 283 56.38 -26.93 -21.27
CA ALA A 283 57.01 -26.37 -22.45
C ALA A 283 57.71 -27.51 -23.23
N PRO A 284 57.35 -27.77 -24.50
CA PRO A 284 58.01 -28.78 -25.31
C PRO A 284 59.48 -28.39 -25.55
N GLN A 285 60.38 -29.36 -25.40
CA GLN A 285 61.79 -29.23 -25.78
C GLN A 285 61.96 -29.17 -27.30
#